data_AF-A0A2K1ZQ38-F1
#
_entry.id   AF-A0A2K1ZQ38-F1
#
_cell.length_a   1.000
_cell.length_b   1.000
_cell.length_c   1.000
_cell.angle_alpha   90.00
_cell.angle_beta   90.00
_cell.angle_gamma   90.00
#
_symmetry.space_group_name_H-M   'P 1'
#
loop_
_entity.id
_entity.type
_entity.pdbx_description
1 polymer ?
#
loop_
_entity_poly.entity_id
_entity_poly.type
_entity_poly.pdbx_seq_one_letter_code
_entity_poly.pdbx_strand_id
1 'polypeptide(L)'
;GACPQLQPSVDIKTVLSRLMERLSNYTASSTEVLPEFLQVEAFSRLNHAIGKSSLHTFTLRVHPDRLDYADQVLGACVKKLSSKGKLDDSKATKQIVALLSAPLEKYNDIVTILKLSNYPHVPEYLDIETNKIMATVIIQSTMKNNDDVCFSTLFMLRCYFELMKGLIKDLDGAEGEVTEDDFKEEQNSVARLIQMLYSDDPEEMFQNWHQLHLRKKFQLLNQALSIVPSTELALQLYLQCAEAANDSDLEPVAYEFFTQAYILYENRDTLTHKATGPDHCRAVSGCAHLFWVDDQDNMKVGERVLYEIANAAQQMSNAAWDNTGSVSLFVEILNKYLYFFEKGNPRITGVAIQSLIELITTEMQSDNSTPDPAADAFLSRTLGYIQFQKQKGGAIGEKYDPIKV
;
A
#
# COMPACT_ATOMS: atom_id res chain seq x y z
N GLY A 1 -0.27 -34.92 49.21
CA GLY A 1 -0.92 -34.85 47.89
C GLY A 1 -1.12 -36.25 47.36
N ALA A 2 -2.29 -36.56 46.79
CA ALA A 2 -2.64 -37.89 46.28
C ALA A 2 -2.16 -38.17 44.84
N CYS A 3 -1.85 -37.13 44.05
CA CYS A 3 -1.38 -37.30 42.66
C CYS A 3 -0.05 -38.09 42.49
N PRO A 4 0.96 -37.99 43.39
CA PRO A 4 2.17 -38.83 43.31
C PRO A 4 1.93 -40.31 43.62
N GLN A 5 0.74 -40.68 44.11
CA GLN A 5 0.37 -42.07 44.46
C GLN A 5 -0.37 -42.78 43.31
N LEU A 6 -0.54 -42.12 42.15
CA LEU A 6 -1.19 -42.70 40.98
C LEU A 6 -0.28 -43.73 40.30
N GLN A 7 -0.87 -44.81 39.79
CA GLN A 7 -0.11 -45.84 39.09
C GLN A 7 0.59 -45.27 37.84
N PRO A 8 1.78 -45.77 37.46
CA PRO A 8 2.57 -45.26 36.33
C PRO A 8 1.84 -45.30 34.98
N SER A 9 0.81 -46.13 34.84
CA SER A 9 -0.04 -46.29 33.65
C SER A 9 -1.14 -45.23 33.52
N VAL A 10 -1.38 -44.43 34.55
CA VAL A 10 -2.42 -43.40 34.54
C VAL A 10 -1.92 -42.18 33.76
N ASP A 11 -2.72 -41.72 32.80
CA ASP A 11 -2.45 -40.46 32.09
C ASP A 11 -2.74 -39.25 33.01
N ILE A 12 -1.76 -38.98 33.88
CA ILE A 12 -1.78 -37.88 34.85
C ILE A 12 -1.97 -36.53 34.14
N LYS A 13 -1.48 -36.37 32.90
CA LYS A 13 -1.61 -35.12 32.14
C LYS A 13 -3.07 -34.83 31.79
N THR A 14 -3.81 -35.83 31.32
CA THR A 14 -5.23 -35.67 30.99
C THR A 14 -6.07 -35.42 32.23
N VAL A 15 -5.78 -36.12 33.34
CA VAL A 15 -6.49 -35.93 34.62
C VAL A 15 -6.30 -34.50 35.14
N LEU A 16 -5.06 -34.01 35.16
CA LEU A 16 -4.75 -32.67 35.64
C LEU A 16 -5.28 -31.58 34.70
N SER A 17 -5.25 -31.80 33.38
CA SER A 17 -5.81 -30.85 32.40
C SER A 17 -7.32 -30.68 32.58
N ARG A 18 -8.06 -31.78 32.76
CA ARG A 18 -9.52 -31.75 33.03
C ARG A 18 -9.84 -31.14 34.38
N LEU A 19 -9.01 -31.37 35.40
CA LEU A 19 -9.17 -30.73 36.70
C LEU A 19 -9.04 -29.21 36.55
N MET A 20 -8.01 -28.73 35.85
CA MET A 20 -7.79 -27.30 35.64
C MET A 20 -8.90 -26.65 34.83
N GLU A 21 -9.42 -27.32 33.80
CA GLU A 21 -10.56 -26.83 33.03
C GLU A 21 -11.82 -26.70 33.91
N ARG A 22 -12.09 -27.68 34.77
CA ARG A 22 -13.20 -27.63 35.72
C ARG A 22 -13.03 -26.52 36.75
N LEU A 23 -11.83 -26.35 37.31
CA LEU A 23 -11.53 -25.27 38.25
C LEU A 23 -11.68 -23.90 37.57
N SER A 24 -11.19 -23.78 36.35
CA SER A 24 -11.27 -22.58 35.51
C SER A 24 -12.71 -22.23 35.12
N ASN A 25 -13.58 -23.22 34.91
CA ASN A 25 -15.01 -23.00 34.66
C ASN A 25 -15.75 -22.66 35.96
N TYR A 26 -15.36 -23.28 37.07
CA TYR A 26 -15.96 -23.00 38.38
C TYR A 26 -15.67 -21.58 38.87
N THR A 27 -14.44 -21.08 38.66
CA THR A 27 -14.09 -19.69 38.95
C THR A 27 -14.80 -18.70 38.04
N ALA A 28 -15.16 -19.10 36.81
CA ALA A 28 -15.99 -18.28 35.91
C ALA A 28 -17.45 -18.20 36.37
N SER A 29 -17.99 -19.27 36.96
CA SER A 29 -19.37 -19.31 37.47
C SER A 29 -19.54 -18.78 38.89
N SER A 30 -18.47 -18.71 39.68
CA SER A 30 -18.50 -18.21 41.07
C SER A 30 -17.24 -17.41 41.40
N THR A 31 -17.38 -16.09 41.46
CA THR A 31 -16.30 -15.14 41.76
C THR A 31 -15.93 -15.10 43.25
N GLU A 32 -16.77 -15.65 44.13
CA GLU A 32 -16.55 -15.68 45.59
C GLU A 32 -15.37 -16.57 45.99
N VAL A 33 -15.01 -17.55 45.16
CA VAL A 33 -13.96 -18.54 45.43
C VAL A 33 -12.58 -18.05 44.96
N LEU A 34 -12.54 -16.98 44.16
CA LEU A 34 -11.32 -16.43 43.58
C LEU A 34 -10.24 -16.10 44.64
N PRO A 35 -10.57 -15.47 45.79
CA PRO A 35 -9.58 -15.18 46.84
C PRO A 35 -8.92 -16.43 47.43
N GLU A 36 -9.65 -17.56 47.54
CA GLU A 36 -9.10 -18.82 48.05
C GLU A 36 -8.12 -19.44 47.05
N PHE A 37 -8.40 -19.37 45.74
CA PHE A 37 -7.48 -19.82 44.70
C PHE A 37 -6.20 -18.99 44.65
N LEU A 38 -6.30 -17.67 44.88
CA LEU A 38 -5.15 -16.78 44.95
C LEU A 38 -4.20 -17.14 46.11
N GLN A 39 -4.74 -17.61 47.25
CA GLN A 39 -3.94 -17.98 48.42
C GLN A 39 -3.17 -19.30 48.27
N VAL A 40 -3.64 -20.22 47.43
CA VAL A 40 -3.08 -21.59 47.35
C VAL A 40 -1.81 -21.67 46.48
N GLU A 41 -1.40 -20.57 45.82
CA GLU A 41 -0.33 -20.55 44.81
C GLU A 41 -0.44 -21.73 43.81
N ALA A 42 -1.67 -22.03 43.37
CA ALA A 42 -1.94 -23.20 42.53
C ALA A 42 -1.07 -23.21 41.25
N PHE A 43 -0.76 -22.02 40.72
CA PHE A 43 0.12 -21.85 39.57
C PHE A 43 1.54 -22.41 39.82
N SER A 44 2.20 -22.04 40.93
CA SER A 44 3.58 -22.46 41.22
C SER A 44 3.68 -23.98 41.37
N ARG A 45 2.65 -24.59 41.97
CA ARG A 45 2.56 -26.03 42.23
C ARG A 45 2.24 -26.85 40.97
N LEU A 46 1.52 -26.30 40.01
CA LEU A 46 1.01 -27.03 38.85
C LEU A 46 1.77 -26.72 37.54
N ASN A 47 2.60 -25.67 37.50
CA ASN A 47 3.35 -25.28 36.30
C ASN A 47 4.24 -26.40 35.73
N HIS A 48 4.71 -27.31 36.58
CA HIS A 48 5.59 -28.42 36.21
C HIS A 48 4.85 -29.70 35.78
N ALA A 49 3.54 -29.81 36.06
CA ALA A 49 2.81 -31.09 35.98
C ALA A 49 1.79 -31.18 34.81
N ILE A 50 1.40 -30.06 34.19
CA ILE A 50 0.23 -29.97 33.30
C ILE A 50 0.60 -29.52 31.88
N GLY A 51 -0.27 -29.84 30.91
CA GLY A 51 -0.23 -29.25 29.57
C GLY A 51 -0.32 -27.71 29.61
N LYS A 52 0.49 -27.05 28.77
CA LYS A 52 0.69 -25.59 28.85
C LYS A 52 -0.54 -24.77 28.45
N SER A 53 -1.39 -25.26 27.55
CA SER A 53 -2.64 -24.58 27.14
C SER A 53 -3.66 -24.49 28.29
N SER A 54 -3.98 -25.60 28.95
CA SER A 54 -4.94 -25.62 30.08
C SER A 54 -4.46 -24.77 31.26
N LEU A 55 -3.15 -24.75 31.52
CA LEU A 55 -2.56 -23.91 32.54
C LEU A 55 -2.65 -22.43 32.18
N HIS A 56 -2.45 -22.07 30.91
CA HIS A 56 -2.55 -20.68 30.46
C HIS A 56 -3.99 -20.16 30.60
N THR A 57 -4.99 -20.93 30.14
CA THR A 57 -6.40 -20.57 30.28
C THR A 57 -6.78 -20.39 31.75
N PHE A 58 -6.33 -21.29 32.64
CA PHE A 58 -6.55 -21.13 34.08
C PHE A 58 -5.89 -19.84 34.61
N THR A 59 -4.64 -19.57 34.21
CA THR A 59 -3.88 -18.40 34.66
C THR A 59 -4.59 -17.11 34.26
N LEU A 60 -5.03 -17.01 33.01
CA LEU A 60 -5.76 -15.85 32.50
C LEU A 60 -7.12 -15.64 33.18
N ARG A 61 -7.76 -16.71 33.67
CA ARG A 61 -9.05 -16.61 34.38
C ARG A 61 -8.91 -16.32 35.87
N VAL A 62 -7.95 -16.98 36.53
CA VAL A 62 -7.78 -16.90 37.99
C VAL A 62 -6.87 -15.75 38.40
N HIS A 63 -5.91 -15.38 37.54
CA HIS A 63 -4.95 -14.30 37.76
C HIS A 63 -4.91 -13.33 36.57
N PRO A 64 -6.02 -12.65 36.23
CA PRO A 64 -6.09 -11.76 35.07
C PRO A 64 -5.07 -10.60 35.15
N ASP A 65 -4.80 -10.07 36.35
CA ASP A 65 -3.89 -8.93 36.52
C ASP A 65 -2.40 -9.34 36.56
N ARG A 66 -2.10 -10.64 36.55
CA ARG A 66 -0.74 -11.19 36.66
C ARG A 66 -0.21 -11.57 35.28
N LEU A 67 0.12 -10.55 34.49
CA LEU A 67 0.75 -10.71 33.18
C LEU A 67 2.05 -11.54 33.26
N ASP A 68 2.77 -11.47 34.38
CA ASP A 68 3.98 -12.26 34.63
C ASP A 68 3.73 -13.78 34.64
N TYR A 69 2.58 -14.23 35.15
CA TYR A 69 2.23 -15.66 35.12
C TYR A 69 1.84 -16.12 33.72
N ALA A 70 1.09 -15.29 32.99
CA ALA A 70 0.76 -15.55 31.60
C ALA A 70 2.03 -15.64 30.74
N ASP A 71 2.95 -14.68 30.91
CA ASP A 71 4.22 -14.61 30.19
C ASP A 71 5.16 -15.78 30.55
N GLN A 72 5.17 -16.24 31.81
CA GLN A 72 5.92 -17.45 32.20
C GLN A 72 5.44 -18.72 31.48
N VAL A 73 4.13 -18.86 31.24
CA VAL A 73 3.60 -20.00 30.48
C VAL A 73 4.00 -19.91 29.01
N LEU A 74 3.98 -18.70 28.42
CA LEU A 74 4.45 -18.46 27.06
C LEU A 74 5.95 -18.71 26.93
N GLY A 75 6.77 -18.20 27.85
CA GLY A 75 8.23 -18.44 27.88
C GLY A 75 8.59 -19.92 28.06
N ALA A 76 7.80 -20.68 28.83
CA ALA A 76 7.96 -22.14 28.91
C ALA A 76 7.58 -22.83 27.59
N CYS A 77 6.63 -22.28 26.82
CA CYS A 77 6.30 -22.75 25.49
C CYS A 77 7.45 -22.48 24.51
N VAL A 78 7.97 -21.24 24.47
CA VAL A 78 9.12 -20.84 23.65
C VAL A 78 10.32 -21.76 23.87
N LYS A 79 10.71 -22.00 25.13
CA LYS A 79 11.82 -22.92 25.47
C LYS A 79 11.61 -24.34 24.96
N LYS A 80 10.36 -24.79 24.90
CA LYS A 80 10.01 -26.12 24.41
C LYS A 80 10.04 -26.18 22.88
N LEU A 81 9.54 -25.14 22.22
CA LEU A 81 9.57 -25.02 20.76
C LEU A 81 10.99 -24.86 20.22
N SER A 82 11.83 -24.06 20.89
CA SER A 82 13.23 -23.88 20.54
C SER A 82 14.03 -25.18 20.58
N SER A 83 13.62 -26.14 21.43
CA SER A 83 14.24 -27.47 21.53
C SER A 83 13.77 -28.47 20.47
N LYS A 84 12.63 -28.22 19.83
CA LYS A 84 11.90 -29.21 19.01
C LYS A 84 11.88 -28.86 17.51
N GLY A 85 12.12 -27.59 17.15
CA GLY A 85 12.06 -27.11 15.76
C GLY A 85 10.65 -26.74 15.31
N LYS A 86 10.49 -26.45 14.01
CA LYS A 86 9.20 -26.09 13.39
C LYS A 86 8.19 -27.23 13.59
N LEU A 87 6.95 -26.87 13.89
CA LEU A 87 5.87 -27.82 14.19
C LEU A 87 5.29 -28.42 12.91
N ASP A 88 5.04 -29.74 12.95
CA ASP A 88 4.42 -30.51 11.85
C ASP A 88 3.26 -31.39 12.37
N ASP A 89 2.83 -31.19 13.63
CA ASP A 89 1.74 -31.95 14.25
C ASP A 89 0.48 -31.09 14.39
N SER A 90 -0.56 -31.43 13.64
CA SER A 90 -1.87 -30.75 13.65
C SER A 90 -2.47 -30.60 15.05
N LYS A 91 -2.24 -31.56 15.96
CA LYS A 91 -2.74 -31.44 17.35
C LYS A 91 -1.96 -30.41 18.15
N ALA A 92 -0.64 -30.35 17.98
CA ALA A 92 0.21 -29.36 18.61
C ALA A 92 -0.09 -27.95 18.09
N THR A 93 -0.32 -27.81 16.78
CA THR A 93 -0.73 -26.57 16.13
C THR A 93 -2.01 -26.01 16.75
N LYS A 94 -3.07 -26.83 16.86
CA LYS A 94 -4.33 -26.41 17.50
C LYS A 94 -4.15 -25.95 18.94
N GLN A 95 -3.27 -26.62 19.70
CA GLN A 95 -3.00 -26.23 21.10
C GLN A 95 -2.25 -24.90 21.21
N ILE A 96 -1.38 -24.59 20.26
CA ILE A 96 -0.62 -23.35 20.25
C ILE A 96 -1.48 -22.19 19.76
N VAL A 97 -2.32 -22.41 18.75
CA VAL A 97 -3.33 -21.44 18.36
C VAL A 97 -4.22 -21.10 19.55
N ALA A 98 -4.75 -22.11 20.25
CA ALA A 98 -5.55 -21.88 21.46
C ALA A 98 -4.77 -21.17 22.59
N LEU A 99 -3.46 -21.43 22.72
CA LEU A 99 -2.60 -20.77 23.70
C LEU A 99 -2.46 -19.27 23.39
N LEU A 100 -2.29 -18.89 22.13
CA LEU A 100 -2.11 -17.50 21.69
C LEU A 100 -3.44 -16.75 21.56
N SER A 101 -4.53 -17.43 21.21
CA SER A 101 -5.88 -16.84 21.17
C SER A 101 -6.44 -16.51 22.56
N ALA A 102 -6.07 -17.26 23.60
CA ALA A 102 -6.63 -17.04 24.94
C ALA A 102 -6.32 -15.65 25.54
N PRO A 103 -5.09 -15.09 25.45
CA PRO A 103 -4.82 -13.70 25.83
C PRO A 103 -5.61 -12.68 25.01
N LEU A 104 -5.76 -12.90 23.70
CA LEU A 104 -6.51 -12.04 22.78
C LEU A 104 -7.97 -11.92 23.21
N GLU A 105 -8.61 -13.06 23.49
CA GLU A 105 -10.00 -13.10 23.98
C GLU A 105 -10.17 -12.52 25.38
N LYS A 106 -9.17 -12.68 26.27
CA LYS A 106 -9.30 -12.28 27.68
C LYS A 106 -9.07 -10.79 27.89
N TYR A 107 -7.97 -10.25 27.34
CA TYR A 107 -7.60 -8.86 27.57
C TYR A 107 -8.32 -7.92 26.63
N ASN A 108 -8.65 -8.40 25.43
CA ASN A 108 -9.34 -7.62 24.43
C ASN A 108 -8.64 -6.26 24.17
N ASP A 109 -7.31 -6.26 24.25
CA ASP A 109 -6.43 -5.11 24.02
C ASP A 109 -5.08 -5.65 23.53
N ILE A 110 -4.75 -5.35 22.27
CA ILE A 110 -3.50 -5.80 21.66
C ILE A 110 -2.28 -5.15 22.33
N VAL A 111 -2.41 -3.94 22.87
CA VAL A 111 -1.33 -3.25 23.56
C VAL A 111 -0.97 -3.99 24.85
N THR A 112 -1.95 -4.48 25.61
CA THR A 112 -1.68 -5.30 26.80
C THR A 112 -0.98 -6.62 26.44
N ILE A 113 -1.33 -7.22 25.31
CA ILE A 113 -0.73 -8.49 24.85
C ILE A 113 0.70 -8.30 24.38
N LEU A 114 1.00 -7.20 23.68
CA LEU A 114 2.35 -6.87 23.24
C LEU A 114 3.31 -6.54 24.39
N LYS A 115 2.79 -6.24 25.60
CA LYS A 115 3.60 -6.13 26.83
C LYS A 115 4.12 -7.50 27.31
N LEU A 116 3.54 -8.62 26.86
CA LEU A 116 4.01 -9.97 27.18
C LEU A 116 5.28 -10.26 26.38
N SER A 117 6.43 -10.25 27.06
CA SER A 117 7.73 -10.33 26.42
C SER A 117 7.94 -11.58 25.55
N ASN A 118 7.32 -12.70 25.91
CA ASN A 118 7.45 -13.96 25.17
C ASN A 118 6.40 -14.14 24.08
N TYR A 119 5.35 -13.30 24.02
CA TYR A 119 4.27 -13.45 23.04
C TYR A 119 4.76 -13.29 21.59
N PRO A 120 5.52 -12.23 21.22
CA PRO A 120 6.03 -12.06 19.86
C PRO A 120 7.01 -13.15 19.41
N HIS A 121 7.64 -13.85 20.36
CA HIS A 121 8.64 -14.89 20.08
C HIS A 121 8.04 -16.26 19.77
N VAL A 122 6.78 -16.53 20.13
CA VAL A 122 6.14 -17.83 19.83
C VAL A 122 5.95 -18.02 18.31
N PRO A 123 5.42 -17.02 17.56
CA PRO A 123 5.28 -17.08 16.09
C PRO A 123 6.57 -17.38 15.32
N GLU A 124 7.74 -17.00 15.85
CA GLU A 124 9.04 -17.27 15.21
C GLU A 124 9.33 -18.77 14.99
N TYR A 125 8.67 -19.65 15.77
CA TYR A 125 8.84 -21.10 15.70
C TYR A 125 7.68 -21.82 14.98
N LEU A 126 6.69 -21.10 14.46
CA LEU A 126 5.55 -21.68 13.77
C LEU A 126 5.83 -21.80 12.26
N ASP A 127 5.14 -22.74 11.63
CA ASP A 127 5.07 -22.83 10.18
C ASP A 127 4.25 -21.68 9.58
N ILE A 128 4.31 -21.55 8.25
CA ILE A 128 3.73 -20.41 7.53
C ILE A 128 2.21 -20.39 7.67
N GLU A 129 1.56 -21.54 7.52
CA GLU A 129 0.10 -21.68 7.60
C GLU A 129 -0.40 -21.29 8.99
N THR A 130 0.26 -21.78 10.05
CA THR A 130 -0.10 -21.41 11.42
C THR A 130 0.14 -19.92 11.71
N ASN A 131 1.23 -19.34 11.17
CA ASN A 131 1.49 -17.90 11.32
C ASN A 131 0.43 -17.04 10.63
N LYS A 132 -0.05 -17.45 9.44
CA LYS A 132 -1.17 -16.80 8.76
C LYS A 132 -2.45 -16.84 9.60
N ILE A 133 -2.81 -18.03 10.11
CA ILE A 133 -3.98 -18.18 10.99
C ILE A 133 -3.87 -17.25 12.21
N MET A 134 -2.72 -17.21 12.87
CA MET A 134 -2.53 -16.37 14.04
C MET A 134 -2.60 -14.87 13.72
N ALA A 135 -2.01 -14.44 12.61
CA ALA A 135 -2.07 -13.05 12.17
C ALA A 135 -3.52 -12.61 11.90
N THR A 136 -4.33 -13.46 11.26
CA THR A 136 -5.76 -13.21 11.05
C THR A 136 -6.53 -13.11 12.37
N VAL A 137 -6.28 -14.01 13.33
CA VAL A 137 -6.92 -13.96 14.65
C VAL A 137 -6.54 -12.69 15.41
N ILE A 138 -5.27 -12.25 15.33
CA ILE A 138 -4.79 -11.02 15.96
C ILE A 138 -5.51 -9.80 15.36
N ILE A 139 -5.61 -9.68 14.04
CA ILE A 139 -6.36 -8.59 13.40
C ILE A 139 -7.82 -8.61 13.85
N GLN A 140 -8.50 -9.75 13.74
CA GLN A 140 -9.91 -9.86 14.12
C GLN A 140 -10.16 -9.50 15.58
N SER A 141 -9.26 -9.92 16.48
CA SER A 141 -9.34 -9.56 17.90
C SER A 141 -9.14 -8.07 18.12
N THR A 142 -8.23 -7.46 17.37
CA THR A 142 -7.95 -6.02 17.48
C THR A 142 -9.14 -5.22 16.95
N MET A 143 -9.75 -5.68 15.86
CA MET A 143 -10.92 -5.07 15.23
C MET A 143 -12.19 -5.10 16.08
N LYS A 144 -12.41 -6.15 16.89
CA LYS A 144 -13.62 -6.25 17.72
C LYS A 144 -13.79 -5.08 18.69
N ASN A 145 -12.72 -4.34 18.95
CA ASN A 145 -12.70 -3.32 19.98
C ASN A 145 -13.15 -1.95 19.52
N ASN A 146 -13.25 -1.69 18.20
CA ASN A 146 -13.63 -0.39 17.61
C ASN A 146 -12.90 0.86 18.17
N ASP A 147 -12.00 0.70 19.13
CA ASP A 147 -11.18 1.73 19.72
C ASP A 147 -9.91 1.89 18.87
N ASP A 148 -9.51 3.14 18.61
CA ASP A 148 -8.28 3.46 17.92
C ASP A 148 -7.08 2.86 18.68
N VAL A 149 -6.30 2.00 18.01
CA VAL A 149 -5.17 1.35 18.64
C VAL A 149 -3.97 2.28 18.60
N CYS A 150 -3.75 3.02 19.69
CA CYS A 150 -2.52 3.79 19.84
C CYS A 150 -1.36 2.93 20.38
N PHE A 151 -0.36 2.71 19.52
CA PHE A 151 0.91 2.12 19.95
C PHE A 151 1.82 3.19 20.57
N SER A 152 1.80 3.29 21.90
CA SER A 152 2.64 4.24 22.66
C SER A 152 4.17 4.15 22.42
N THR A 153 4.69 3.09 21.80
CA THR A 153 6.13 2.96 21.49
C THR A 153 6.39 2.23 20.16
N LEU A 154 7.51 2.56 19.51
CA LEU A 154 8.01 1.86 18.30
C LEU A 154 8.19 0.37 18.48
N PHE A 155 8.59 -0.04 19.67
CA PHE A 155 8.81 -1.45 19.97
C PHE A 155 7.50 -2.23 19.79
N MET A 156 6.38 -1.69 20.30
CA MET A 156 5.06 -2.29 20.20
C MET A 156 4.60 -2.35 18.75
N LEU A 157 4.76 -1.25 18.01
CA LEU A 157 4.45 -1.19 16.58
C LEU A 157 5.26 -2.22 15.78
N ARG A 158 6.57 -2.33 16.04
CA ARG A 158 7.45 -3.30 15.38
C ARG A 158 7.06 -4.73 15.71
N CYS A 159 6.80 -5.04 16.98
CA CYS A 159 6.33 -6.36 17.39
C CYS A 159 5.01 -6.71 16.70
N TYR A 160 4.09 -5.74 16.59
CA TYR A 160 2.84 -5.92 15.86
C TYR A 160 3.10 -6.23 14.38
N PHE A 161 3.96 -5.49 13.67
CA PHE A 161 4.30 -5.80 12.29
C PHE A 161 4.96 -7.17 12.11
N GLU A 162 5.84 -7.60 13.02
CA GLU A 162 6.43 -8.94 12.96
C GLU A 162 5.38 -10.05 13.13
N LEU A 163 4.36 -9.85 13.98
CA LEU A 163 3.23 -10.78 14.10
C LEU A 163 2.43 -10.87 12.79
N MET A 164 2.39 -9.78 12.02
CA MET A 164 1.60 -9.65 10.81
C MET A 164 2.37 -10.01 9.53
N LYS A 165 3.67 -10.26 9.65
CA LYS A 165 4.57 -10.59 8.55
C LYS A 165 4.10 -11.80 7.73
N GLY A 166 3.42 -12.75 8.37
CA GLY A 166 2.85 -13.92 7.69
C GLY A 166 1.76 -13.59 6.65
N LEU A 167 1.08 -12.44 6.76
CA LEU A 167 0.10 -11.96 5.78
C LEU A 167 0.70 -11.02 4.72
N ILE A 168 1.90 -10.47 4.97
CA ILE A 168 2.51 -9.43 4.12
C ILE A 168 3.53 -10.03 3.15
N LYS A 169 4.14 -11.17 3.49
CA LYS A 169 5.15 -11.81 2.66
C LYS A 169 4.67 -13.19 2.22
N ASP A 170 4.35 -13.32 0.94
CA ASP A 170 4.37 -14.64 0.30
C ASP A 170 5.80 -15.16 0.38
N LEU A 171 6.02 -16.06 1.32
CA LEU A 171 7.26 -16.82 1.37
C LEU A 171 7.16 -17.84 0.23
N ASP A 172 8.00 -17.64 -0.79
CA ASP A 172 8.16 -18.51 -1.95
C ASP A 172 7.92 -19.99 -1.60
N GLY A 173 6.85 -20.59 -2.13
CA GLY A 173 6.63 -22.04 -2.09
C GLY A 173 5.37 -22.56 -1.38
N ALA A 174 4.35 -21.75 -1.09
CA ALA A 174 3.04 -22.30 -0.69
C ALA A 174 2.31 -22.84 -1.94
N GLU A 175 2.51 -24.13 -2.26
CA GLU A 175 1.81 -24.87 -3.32
C GLU A 175 0.34 -25.19 -2.98
N GLY A 176 -0.41 -24.19 -2.49
CA GLY A 176 -1.86 -24.29 -2.26
C GLY A 176 -2.62 -23.36 -3.21
N GLU A 177 -3.72 -23.82 -3.80
CA GLU A 177 -4.69 -22.95 -4.47
C GLU A 177 -5.28 -21.99 -3.42
N VAL A 178 -4.68 -20.81 -3.25
CA VAL A 178 -5.29 -19.72 -2.50
C VAL A 178 -6.48 -19.25 -3.34
N THR A 179 -7.69 -19.34 -2.80
CA THR A 179 -8.86 -18.88 -3.55
C THR A 179 -8.85 -17.35 -3.64
N GLU A 180 -9.50 -16.81 -4.67
CA GLU A 180 -9.63 -15.35 -4.83
C GLU A 180 -10.29 -14.69 -3.61
N ASP A 181 -11.21 -15.41 -2.95
CA ASP A 181 -11.87 -14.98 -1.72
C ASP A 181 -10.90 -14.95 -0.53
N ASP A 182 -10.06 -15.99 -0.36
CA ASP A 182 -9.04 -16.02 0.71
C ASP A 182 -8.04 -14.87 0.55
N PHE A 183 -7.56 -14.63 -0.67
CA PHE A 183 -6.65 -13.51 -0.96
C PHE A 183 -7.31 -12.17 -0.65
N LYS A 184 -8.58 -11.99 -1.01
CA LYS A 184 -9.32 -10.75 -0.74
C LYS A 184 -9.52 -10.52 0.76
N GLU A 185 -9.74 -11.57 1.54
CA GLU A 185 -9.80 -11.48 3.01
C GLU A 185 -8.44 -11.09 3.61
N GLU A 186 -7.34 -11.65 3.10
CA GLU A 186 -5.97 -11.26 3.50
C GLU A 186 -5.69 -9.78 3.18
N GLN A 187 -6.01 -9.31 1.97
CA GLN A 187 -5.82 -7.91 1.57
C GLN A 187 -6.70 -6.94 2.38
N ASN A 188 -7.95 -7.30 2.66
CA ASN A 188 -8.82 -6.52 3.54
C ASN A 188 -8.23 -6.42 4.96
N SER A 189 -7.62 -7.49 5.45
CA SER A 189 -6.98 -7.53 6.77
C SER A 189 -5.77 -6.58 6.83
N VAL A 190 -4.92 -6.58 5.80
CA VAL A 190 -3.79 -5.65 5.68
C VAL A 190 -4.24 -4.19 5.52
N ALA A 191 -5.25 -3.92 4.69
CA ALA A 191 -5.81 -2.57 4.54
C ALA A 191 -6.36 -2.02 5.87
N ARG A 192 -7.01 -2.88 6.66
CA ARG A 192 -7.50 -2.52 7.99
C ARG A 192 -6.38 -2.28 8.99
N LEU A 193 -5.29 -3.04 8.92
CA LEU A 193 -4.09 -2.78 9.71
C LEU A 193 -3.53 -1.38 9.43
N ILE A 194 -3.49 -0.97 8.16
CA ILE A 194 -3.03 0.37 7.77
C ILE A 194 -4.01 1.44 8.27
N GLN A 195 -5.32 1.23 8.12
CA GLN A 195 -6.34 2.15 8.63
C GLN A 195 -6.25 2.32 10.14
N MET A 196 -5.88 1.28 10.88
CA MET A 196 -5.77 1.33 12.33
C MET A 196 -4.52 2.08 12.82
N LEU A 197 -3.56 2.38 11.93
CA LEU A 197 -2.42 3.27 12.20
C LEU A 197 -2.73 4.74 11.90
N TYR A 198 -3.93 5.02 11.39
CA TYR A 198 -4.43 6.37 11.18
C TYR A 198 -4.99 6.90 12.50
N SER A 199 -4.67 8.15 12.82
CA SER A 199 -5.13 8.85 14.02
C SER A 199 -5.68 10.21 13.58
N ASP A 200 -6.86 10.57 14.07
CA ASP A 200 -7.49 11.87 13.79
C ASP A 200 -6.80 13.03 14.51
N ASP A 201 -6.02 12.78 15.57
CA ASP A 201 -5.15 13.78 16.20
C ASP A 201 -3.82 13.89 15.43
N PRO A 202 -3.52 15.06 14.82
CA PRO A 202 -2.27 15.29 14.11
C PRO A 202 -1.05 15.14 15.00
N GLU A 203 -1.12 15.41 16.31
CA GLU A 203 0.02 15.33 17.23
C GLU A 203 0.30 13.86 17.63
N GLU A 204 -0.74 13.07 17.86
CA GLU A 204 -0.63 11.63 18.14
C GLU A 204 -0.25 10.84 16.87
N MET A 205 -0.83 11.21 15.72
CA MET A 205 -0.38 10.76 14.41
C MET A 205 1.08 11.15 14.23
N PHE A 206 1.46 12.41 14.48
CA PHE A 206 2.84 12.85 14.37
C PHE A 206 3.77 12.12 15.33
N GLN A 207 3.41 11.82 16.57
CA GLN A 207 4.25 11.03 17.48
C GLN A 207 4.41 9.58 17.03
N ASN A 208 3.32 8.90 16.65
CA ASN A 208 3.36 7.54 16.11
C ASN A 208 4.12 7.48 14.77
N TRP A 209 4.05 8.55 13.97
CA TRP A 209 4.67 8.65 12.66
C TRP A 209 6.11 9.17 12.67
N HIS A 210 6.49 10.03 13.61
CA HIS A 210 7.84 10.56 13.82
C HIS A 210 8.78 9.47 14.32
N GLN A 211 8.23 8.60 15.17
CA GLN A 211 8.87 7.39 15.67
C GLN A 211 9.31 6.47 14.51
N LEU A 212 8.46 6.21 13.51
CA LEU A 212 8.86 5.45 12.31
C LEU A 212 9.31 6.44 11.22
N HIS A 213 10.59 6.85 11.25
CA HIS A 213 11.18 7.79 10.28
C HIS A 213 10.58 7.63 8.88
N LEU A 214 10.06 8.70 8.29
CA LEU A 214 9.34 8.70 7.02
C LEU A 214 10.08 7.94 5.90
N ARG A 215 11.42 8.02 5.90
CA ARG A 215 12.29 7.20 5.02
C ARG A 215 12.13 5.68 5.18
N LYS A 216 11.99 5.17 6.41
CA LYS A 216 11.77 3.73 6.68
C LYS A 216 10.39 3.28 6.17
N LYS A 217 9.38 4.14 6.21
CA LYS A 217 8.04 3.85 5.65
C LYS A 217 8.12 3.67 4.15
N PHE A 218 8.77 4.60 3.47
CA PHE A 218 9.00 4.50 2.03
C PHE A 218 9.87 3.28 1.67
N GLN A 219 10.85 2.90 2.50
CA GLN A 219 11.61 1.65 2.28
C GLN A 219 10.73 0.40 2.39
N LEU A 220 9.82 0.33 3.36
CA LEU A 220 8.86 -0.78 3.49
C LEU A 220 7.88 -0.81 2.32
N LEU A 221 7.35 0.35 1.91
CA LEU A 221 6.51 0.47 0.74
C LEU A 221 7.23 -0.01 -0.51
N ASN A 222 8.48 0.41 -0.74
CA ASN A 222 9.27 -0.03 -1.88
C ASN A 222 9.45 -1.56 -1.91
N GLN A 223 9.70 -2.18 -0.76
CA GLN A 223 9.76 -3.65 -0.65
C GLN A 223 8.41 -4.31 -0.97
N ALA A 224 7.30 -3.77 -0.46
CA ALA A 224 5.96 -4.30 -0.74
C ALA A 224 5.56 -4.11 -2.21
N LEU A 225 5.96 -3.01 -2.85
CA LEU A 225 5.68 -2.78 -4.27
C LEU A 225 6.44 -3.74 -5.19
N SER A 226 7.62 -4.22 -4.78
CA SER A 226 8.41 -5.17 -5.57
C SER A 226 7.77 -6.56 -5.70
N ILE A 227 6.82 -6.90 -4.82
CA ILE A 227 6.11 -8.19 -4.81
C ILE A 227 4.73 -8.11 -5.48
N VAL A 228 4.29 -6.94 -5.93
CA VAL A 228 2.97 -6.78 -6.58
C VAL A 228 2.99 -7.47 -7.94
N PRO A 229 2.12 -8.47 -8.19
CA PRO A 229 2.14 -9.25 -9.44
C PRO A 229 1.60 -8.47 -10.64
N SER A 230 0.74 -7.46 -10.41
CA SER A 230 0.20 -6.60 -11.47
C SER A 230 1.13 -5.43 -11.76
N THR A 231 1.79 -5.46 -12.91
CA THR A 231 2.72 -4.41 -13.36
C THR A 231 2.04 -3.04 -13.47
N GLU A 232 0.78 -2.99 -13.90
CA GLU A 232 0.03 -1.73 -14.06
C GLU A 232 -0.34 -1.11 -12.72
N LEU A 233 -0.79 -1.93 -11.77
CA LEU A 233 -1.08 -1.48 -10.41
C LEU A 233 0.21 -1.05 -9.70
N ALA A 234 1.28 -1.84 -9.83
CA ALA A 234 2.58 -1.51 -9.28
C ALA A 234 3.05 -0.15 -9.79
N LEU A 235 3.01 0.10 -11.11
CA LEU A 235 3.38 1.39 -11.70
C LEU A 235 2.61 2.56 -11.09
N GLN A 236 1.28 2.45 -10.96
CA GLN A 236 0.46 3.50 -10.35
C GLN A 236 0.84 3.76 -8.88
N LEU A 237 1.06 2.69 -8.12
CA LEU A 237 1.46 2.80 -6.71
C LEU A 237 2.87 3.40 -6.55
N TYR A 238 3.81 3.07 -7.43
CA TYR A 238 5.14 3.69 -7.46
C TYR A 238 5.03 5.20 -7.71
N LEU A 239 4.18 5.64 -8.64
CA LEU A 239 3.96 7.06 -8.92
C LEU A 239 3.31 7.78 -7.72
N GLN A 240 2.31 7.18 -7.07
CA GLN A 240 1.71 7.74 -5.87
C GLN A 240 2.70 7.85 -4.71
N CYS A 241 3.58 6.86 -4.53
CA CYS A 241 4.64 6.93 -3.53
C CYS A 241 5.68 8.02 -3.85
N ALA A 242 5.99 8.22 -5.13
CA ALA A 242 6.89 9.28 -5.56
C ALA A 242 6.31 10.67 -5.29
N GLU A 243 5.02 10.89 -5.59
CA GLU A 243 4.30 12.12 -5.28
C GLU A 243 4.26 12.39 -3.77
N ALA A 244 3.85 11.41 -2.97
CA ALA A 244 3.82 11.54 -1.51
C ALA A 244 5.22 11.81 -0.90
N ALA A 245 6.28 11.21 -1.45
CA ALA A 245 7.65 11.46 -1.02
C ALA A 245 8.12 12.88 -1.39
N ASN A 246 7.73 13.37 -2.58
CA ASN A 246 8.03 14.72 -3.03
C ASN A 246 7.33 15.77 -2.16
N ASP A 247 6.04 15.59 -1.88
CA ASP A 247 5.25 16.47 -1.00
C ASP A 247 5.75 16.47 0.45
N SER A 248 6.55 15.47 0.82
CA SER A 248 7.20 15.35 2.12
C SER A 248 8.64 15.87 2.14
N ASP A 249 9.08 16.62 1.13
CA ASP A 249 10.45 17.13 0.97
C ASP A 249 11.54 16.03 0.98
N LEU A 250 11.19 14.81 0.57
CA LEU A 250 12.12 13.67 0.46
C LEU A 250 12.50 13.37 -1.00
N GLU A 251 13.05 14.37 -1.68
CA GLU A 251 13.49 14.27 -3.10
C GLU A 251 14.28 13.00 -3.45
N PRO A 252 15.30 12.57 -2.67
CA PRO A 252 16.06 11.35 -3.01
C PRO A 252 15.18 10.10 -3.03
N VAL A 253 14.18 10.04 -2.15
CA VAL A 253 13.25 8.91 -2.04
C VAL A 253 12.23 8.95 -3.18
N ALA A 254 11.72 10.14 -3.52
CA ALA A 254 10.86 10.33 -4.67
C ALA A 254 11.57 9.88 -5.97
N TYR A 255 12.84 10.25 -6.12
CA TYR A 255 13.66 9.84 -7.27
C TYR A 255 13.86 8.32 -7.37
N GLU A 256 14.05 7.64 -6.24
CA GLU A 256 14.12 6.17 -6.20
C GLU A 256 12.81 5.55 -6.72
N PHE A 257 11.64 6.03 -6.26
CA PHE A 257 10.35 5.54 -6.74
C PHE A 257 10.11 5.82 -8.22
N PHE A 258 10.46 7.02 -8.72
CA PHE A 258 10.40 7.32 -10.15
C PHE A 258 11.29 6.40 -10.97
N THR A 259 12.49 6.10 -10.48
CA THR A 259 13.42 5.18 -11.16
C THR A 259 12.81 3.78 -11.25
N GLN A 260 12.20 3.27 -10.16
CA GLN A 260 11.53 1.97 -10.18
C GLN A 260 10.30 1.96 -11.10
N ALA A 261 9.47 3.01 -11.08
CA ALA A 261 8.35 3.19 -11.99
C ALA A 261 8.80 3.12 -13.45
N TYR A 262 9.90 3.80 -13.78
CA TYR A 262 10.45 3.85 -15.12
C TYR A 262 10.99 2.49 -15.58
N ILE A 263 11.72 1.78 -14.72
CA ILE A 263 12.19 0.41 -14.99
C ILE A 263 11.01 -0.54 -15.25
N LEU A 264 9.94 -0.46 -14.45
CA LEU A 264 8.73 -1.26 -14.66
C LEU A 264 8.01 -0.93 -15.96
N TYR A 265 7.96 0.36 -16.31
CA TYR A 265 7.39 0.82 -17.56
C TYR A 265 8.17 0.29 -18.78
N GLU A 266 9.50 0.35 -18.76
CA GLU A 266 10.36 -0.14 -19.85
C GLU A 266 10.32 -1.68 -19.99
N ASN A 267 10.32 -2.40 -18.87
CA ASN A 267 10.28 -3.87 -18.85
C ASN A 267 8.90 -4.45 -19.18
N ARG A 268 7.87 -3.62 -19.33
CA ARG A 268 6.55 -4.08 -19.76
C ARG A 268 6.64 -4.47 -21.24
N ASP A 269 6.84 -5.77 -21.50
CA ASP A 269 6.96 -6.42 -22.83
C ASP A 269 5.84 -6.08 -23.85
N THR A 270 4.78 -5.40 -23.42
CA THR A 270 3.65 -4.99 -24.27
C THR A 270 3.75 -3.57 -24.86
N LEU A 271 4.60 -2.69 -24.33
CA LEU A 271 4.69 -1.28 -24.80
C LEU A 271 5.79 -1.05 -25.85
N THR A 272 6.80 -1.92 -25.92
CA THR A 272 7.81 -1.89 -26.99
C THR A 272 7.23 -2.33 -28.35
N HIS A 273 6.03 -2.93 -28.36
CA HIS A 273 5.24 -3.13 -29.56
C HIS A 273 4.08 -2.10 -29.69
N LYS A 274 4.45 -0.95 -30.26
CA LYS A 274 3.61 0.05 -30.95
C LYS A 274 2.71 0.96 -30.09
N ALA A 275 3.31 1.94 -29.41
CA ALA A 275 2.65 3.25 -29.41
C ALA A 275 2.42 3.64 -30.88
N THR A 276 1.18 3.93 -31.25
CA THR A 276 0.89 4.34 -32.63
C THR A 276 1.60 5.67 -32.90
N GLY A 277 1.96 5.95 -34.17
CA GLY A 277 2.56 7.25 -34.53
C GLY A 277 1.83 8.47 -33.91
N PRO A 278 0.48 8.49 -33.91
CA PRO A 278 -0.32 9.49 -33.20
C PRO A 278 -0.04 9.60 -31.69
N ASP A 279 0.03 8.48 -30.97
CA ASP A 279 0.24 8.48 -29.52
C ASP A 279 1.64 8.97 -29.15
N HIS A 280 2.64 8.61 -29.95
CA HIS A 280 4.00 9.12 -29.80
C HIS A 280 4.05 10.65 -29.97
N CYS A 281 3.39 11.18 -31.01
CA CYS A 281 3.31 12.64 -31.22
C CYS A 281 2.62 13.36 -30.05
N ARG A 282 1.51 12.81 -29.53
CA ARG A 282 0.83 13.36 -28.36
C ARG A 282 1.72 13.37 -27.11
N ALA A 283 2.49 12.31 -26.91
CA ALA A 283 3.45 12.21 -25.81
C ALA A 283 4.58 13.24 -25.94
N VAL A 284 5.26 13.32 -27.10
CA VAL A 284 6.35 14.28 -27.36
C VAL A 284 5.86 15.71 -27.18
N SER A 285 4.72 16.05 -27.77
CA SER A 285 4.13 17.38 -27.58
C SER A 285 3.65 17.61 -26.14
N GLY A 286 3.39 16.56 -25.36
CA GLY A 286 3.05 16.63 -23.93
C GLY A 286 4.24 17.04 -23.08
N CYS A 287 5.45 16.57 -23.44
CA CYS A 287 6.70 16.92 -22.78
C CYS A 287 7.00 18.43 -22.80
N ALA A 288 6.40 19.19 -23.72
CA ALA A 288 6.48 20.64 -23.74
C ALA A 288 6.06 21.29 -22.41
N HIS A 289 5.07 20.70 -21.70
CA HIS A 289 4.61 21.20 -20.39
C HIS A 289 5.66 21.02 -19.27
N LEU A 290 6.60 20.09 -19.40
CA LEU A 290 7.69 19.91 -18.44
C LEU A 290 8.66 21.12 -18.43
N PHE A 291 8.67 21.90 -19.52
CA PHE A 291 9.54 23.07 -19.69
C PHE A 291 8.80 24.40 -19.52
N TRP A 292 7.54 24.36 -19.08
CA TRP A 292 6.71 25.56 -18.93
C TRP A 292 5.60 25.34 -17.90
N VAL A 293 5.96 25.59 -16.64
CA VAL A 293 5.07 25.46 -15.47
C VAL A 293 4.71 26.86 -14.97
N ASP A 294 3.42 27.11 -14.74
CA ASP A 294 2.92 28.45 -14.37
C ASP A 294 3.47 28.94 -13.02
N ASP A 295 3.57 28.03 -12.04
CA ASP A 295 3.89 28.33 -10.63
C ASP A 295 5.40 28.38 -10.33
N GLN A 296 6.27 28.05 -11.29
CA GLN A 296 7.72 28.03 -11.11
C GLN A 296 8.43 28.85 -12.19
N ASP A 297 8.70 30.13 -11.90
CA ASP A 297 9.33 31.06 -12.84
C ASP A 297 10.71 30.58 -13.37
N ASN A 298 11.44 29.78 -12.58
CA ASN A 298 12.72 29.22 -12.99
C ASN A 298 12.61 28.07 -14.02
N MET A 299 11.42 27.53 -14.26
CA MET A 299 11.16 26.39 -15.16
C MET A 299 10.40 26.80 -16.43
N LYS A 300 10.50 28.07 -16.85
CA LYS A 300 9.93 28.58 -18.12
C LYS A 300 11.00 28.67 -19.20
N VAL A 301 11.28 27.56 -19.88
CA VAL A 301 12.28 27.47 -20.95
C VAL A 301 11.59 27.44 -22.32
N GLY A 302 11.20 28.63 -22.80
CA GLY A 302 10.36 28.77 -24.00
C GLY A 302 10.95 28.17 -25.29
N GLU A 303 12.28 28.11 -25.42
CA GLU A 303 12.95 27.44 -26.54
C GLU A 303 12.73 25.93 -26.56
N ARG A 304 12.74 25.29 -25.38
CA ARG A 304 12.50 23.86 -25.25
C ARG A 304 11.04 23.51 -25.55
N VAL A 305 10.11 24.35 -25.10
CA VAL A 305 8.68 24.23 -25.47
C VAL A 305 8.50 24.21 -26.98
N LEU A 306 9.06 25.20 -27.68
CA LEU A 306 8.96 25.27 -29.14
C LEU A 306 9.62 24.05 -29.80
N TYR A 307 10.79 23.64 -29.32
CA TYR A 307 11.52 22.48 -29.84
C TYR A 307 10.69 21.19 -29.72
N GLU A 308 10.10 20.90 -28.56
CA GLU A 308 9.30 19.67 -28.38
C GLU A 308 8.06 19.66 -29.28
N ILE A 309 7.35 20.78 -29.37
CA ILE A 309 6.15 20.87 -30.23
C ILE A 309 6.54 20.78 -31.72
N ALA A 310 7.64 21.41 -32.12
CA ALA A 310 8.15 21.32 -33.49
C ALA A 310 8.65 19.91 -33.84
N ASN A 311 9.32 19.23 -32.91
CA ASN A 311 9.74 17.85 -33.07
C ASN A 311 8.52 16.93 -33.24
N ALA A 312 7.47 17.11 -32.44
CA ALA A 312 6.21 16.39 -32.60
C ALA A 312 5.57 16.63 -33.99
N ALA A 313 5.52 17.90 -34.44
CA ALA A 313 5.01 18.25 -35.77
C ALA A 313 5.82 17.62 -36.91
N GLN A 314 7.16 17.60 -36.79
CA GLN A 314 8.05 17.03 -37.80
C GLN A 314 7.98 15.51 -37.85
N GLN A 315 7.86 14.85 -36.70
CA GLN A 315 7.65 13.40 -36.64
C GLN A 315 6.36 13.01 -37.35
N MET A 316 5.27 13.77 -37.20
CA MET A 316 4.04 13.52 -37.96
C MET A 316 4.21 13.68 -39.47
N SER A 317 4.89 14.74 -39.91
CA SER A 317 5.13 14.97 -41.34
C SER A 317 5.96 13.83 -41.97
N ASN A 318 6.95 13.31 -41.24
CA ASN A 318 7.79 12.20 -41.70
C ASN A 318 7.11 10.84 -41.54
N ALA A 319 6.21 10.69 -40.57
CA ALA A 319 5.50 9.47 -40.24
C ALA A 319 4.11 9.39 -40.92
N ALA A 320 3.96 9.93 -42.13
CA ALA A 320 2.84 9.66 -43.03
C ALA A 320 2.82 8.17 -43.48
N TRP A 321 2.75 7.29 -42.49
CA TRP A 321 2.53 5.87 -42.60
C TRP A 321 1.03 5.74 -42.91
N ASP A 322 0.75 5.27 -44.12
CA ASP A 322 -0.56 4.78 -44.56
C ASP A 322 -1.72 5.79 -44.44
N ASN A 323 -1.77 6.84 -45.29
CA ASN A 323 -2.94 7.68 -45.61
C ASN A 323 -3.82 8.20 -44.44
N THR A 324 -3.31 8.14 -43.21
CA THR A 324 -4.04 8.43 -41.96
C THR A 324 -3.19 9.30 -41.04
N GLY A 325 -2.36 10.17 -41.62
CA GLY A 325 -1.82 11.33 -40.92
C GLY A 325 -2.98 12.30 -40.65
N SER A 326 -3.75 12.02 -39.59
CA SER A 326 -5.01 12.73 -39.34
C SER A 326 -4.73 14.22 -39.16
N VAL A 327 -5.32 15.03 -40.03
CA VAL A 327 -5.45 16.49 -39.88
C VAL A 327 -5.79 16.88 -38.43
N SER A 328 -6.56 16.04 -37.73
CA SER A 328 -6.87 16.21 -36.30
C SER A 328 -5.64 16.43 -35.42
N LEU A 329 -4.52 15.73 -35.66
CA LEU A 329 -3.30 15.90 -34.86
C LEU A 329 -2.60 17.23 -35.13
N PHE A 330 -2.63 17.75 -36.36
CA PHE A 330 -2.13 19.10 -36.61
C PHE A 330 -2.99 20.16 -35.91
N VAL A 331 -4.31 19.94 -35.85
CA VAL A 331 -5.22 20.79 -35.08
C VAL A 331 -4.93 20.68 -33.57
N GLU A 332 -4.61 19.49 -33.05
CA GLU A 332 -4.14 19.32 -31.65
C GLU A 332 -2.84 20.12 -31.39
N ILE A 333 -1.87 20.08 -32.32
CA ILE A 333 -0.64 20.88 -32.21
C ILE A 333 -0.94 22.38 -32.27
N LEU A 334 -1.82 22.83 -33.16
CA LEU A 334 -2.25 24.23 -33.21
C LEU A 334 -2.82 24.69 -31.87
N ASN A 335 -3.64 23.86 -31.22
CA ASN A 335 -4.17 24.15 -29.89
C ASN A 335 -3.06 24.23 -28.82
N LYS A 336 -1.99 23.42 -28.91
CA LYS A 336 -0.82 23.57 -28.03
C LYS A 336 -0.04 24.86 -28.28
N TYR A 337 0.14 25.26 -29.54
CA TYR A 337 0.72 26.55 -29.87
C TYR A 337 -0.09 27.70 -29.26
N LEU A 338 -1.43 27.66 -29.39
CA LEU A 338 -2.34 28.64 -28.81
C LEU A 338 -2.24 28.68 -27.27
N TYR A 339 -2.20 27.52 -26.61
CA TYR A 339 -2.05 27.45 -25.14
C TYR A 339 -0.77 28.18 -24.67
N PHE A 340 0.38 27.84 -25.23
CA PHE A 340 1.65 28.45 -24.81
C PHE A 340 1.79 29.92 -25.27
N PHE A 341 1.12 30.30 -26.36
CA PHE A 341 0.99 31.69 -26.79
C PHE A 341 0.24 32.54 -25.74
N GLU A 342 -0.88 32.01 -25.22
CA GLU A 342 -1.67 32.67 -24.17
C GLU A 342 -0.91 32.76 -22.84
N LYS A 343 -0.15 31.72 -22.50
CA LYS A 343 0.76 31.70 -21.33
C LYS A 343 1.98 32.62 -21.49
N GLY A 344 2.10 33.32 -22.63
CA GLY A 344 3.09 34.36 -22.83
C GLY A 344 4.47 33.85 -23.22
N ASN A 345 4.57 32.66 -23.82
CA ASN A 345 5.85 32.18 -24.35
C ASN A 345 6.30 33.06 -25.54
N PRO A 346 7.40 33.82 -25.43
CA PRO A 346 7.82 34.77 -26.47
C PRO A 346 8.32 34.09 -27.75
N ARG A 347 8.66 32.79 -27.67
CA ARG A 347 9.10 32.01 -28.84
C ARG A 347 7.94 31.62 -29.75
N ILE A 348 6.72 31.59 -29.22
CA ILE A 348 5.53 31.32 -30.01
C ILE A 348 4.92 32.65 -30.43
N THR A 349 4.86 32.88 -31.74
CA THR A 349 4.40 34.14 -32.31
C THR A 349 3.11 33.93 -33.10
N GLY A 350 2.30 34.99 -33.23
CA GLY A 350 1.12 34.96 -34.11
C GLY A 350 1.47 34.59 -35.56
N VAL A 351 2.67 34.92 -36.04
CA VAL A 351 3.16 34.52 -37.36
C VAL A 351 3.34 33.00 -37.46
N ALA A 352 3.93 32.37 -36.45
CA ALA A 352 4.08 30.91 -36.43
C ALA A 352 2.72 30.19 -36.39
N ILE A 353 1.78 30.72 -35.63
CA ILE A 353 0.39 30.22 -35.58
C ILE A 353 -0.28 30.37 -36.95
N GLN A 354 -0.11 31.52 -37.60
CA GLN A 354 -0.64 31.75 -38.95
C GLN A 354 -0.09 30.76 -39.96
N SER A 355 1.22 30.56 -39.99
CA SER A 355 1.86 29.59 -40.89
C SER A 355 1.37 28.16 -40.65
N LEU A 356 1.08 27.80 -39.40
CA LEU A 356 0.53 26.48 -39.06
C LEU A 356 -0.93 26.33 -39.52
N ILE A 357 -1.76 27.36 -39.39
CA ILE A 357 -3.13 27.37 -39.91
C ILE A 357 -3.13 27.21 -41.44
N GLU A 358 -2.25 27.93 -42.14
CA GLU A 358 -2.10 27.82 -43.60
C GLU A 358 -1.66 26.41 -44.03
N LEU A 359 -0.72 25.82 -43.29
CA LEU A 359 -0.29 24.43 -43.51
C LEU A 359 -1.45 23.45 -43.33
N ILE A 360 -2.20 23.54 -42.22
CA ILE A 360 -3.36 22.68 -41.96
C ILE A 360 -4.40 22.81 -43.07
N THR A 361 -4.71 24.05 -43.47
CA THR A 361 -5.70 24.33 -44.51
C THR A 361 -5.28 23.76 -45.86
N THR A 362 -3.98 23.85 -46.20
CA THR A 362 -3.43 23.29 -47.44
C THR A 362 -3.50 21.76 -47.43
N GLU A 363 -3.16 21.14 -46.31
CA GLU A 363 -3.18 19.67 -46.20
C GLU A 363 -4.60 19.10 -46.27
N MET A 364 -5.58 19.80 -45.69
CA MET A 364 -7.01 19.48 -45.78
C MET A 364 -7.58 19.63 -47.19
N GLN A 365 -6.99 20.51 -48.00
CA GLN A 365 -7.39 20.74 -49.39
C GLN A 365 -6.60 19.87 -50.38
N SER A 366 -5.64 19.08 -49.90
CA SER A 366 -4.81 18.24 -50.76
C SER A 366 -5.63 17.08 -51.35
N ASP A 367 -5.42 16.80 -52.64
CA ASP A 367 -6.15 15.74 -53.39
C ASP A 367 -5.93 14.32 -52.83
N ASN A 368 -4.96 14.14 -51.93
CA ASN A 368 -4.62 12.88 -51.28
C ASN A 368 -5.31 12.71 -49.91
N SER A 369 -6.03 13.72 -49.41
CA SER A 369 -6.65 13.69 -48.09
C SER A 369 -8.00 12.96 -48.11
N THR A 370 -8.22 12.11 -47.10
CA THR A 370 -9.56 11.56 -46.85
C THR A 370 -10.39 12.62 -46.12
N PRO A 371 -11.65 12.89 -46.55
CA PRO A 371 -12.50 13.85 -45.84
C PRO A 371 -12.73 13.39 -44.39
N ASP A 372 -12.35 14.22 -43.42
CA ASP A 372 -12.52 13.97 -41.99
C ASP A 372 -13.42 15.08 -41.38
N PRO A 373 -14.75 14.86 -41.33
CA PRO A 373 -15.69 15.83 -40.77
C PRO A 373 -15.42 16.19 -39.30
N ALA A 374 -14.74 15.30 -38.55
CA ALA A 374 -14.39 15.57 -37.17
C ALA A 374 -13.23 16.56 -37.09
N ALA A 375 -12.21 16.40 -37.93
CA ALA A 375 -11.11 17.35 -38.05
C ALA A 375 -11.59 18.73 -38.57
N ASP A 376 -12.51 18.75 -39.54
CA ASP A 376 -13.14 19.99 -40.05
C ASP A 376 -13.86 20.76 -38.94
N ALA A 377 -14.68 20.04 -38.16
CA ALA A 377 -15.40 20.62 -37.03
C ALA A 377 -14.45 21.09 -35.93
N PHE A 378 -13.36 20.37 -35.69
CA PHE A 378 -12.37 20.73 -34.68
C PHE A 378 -11.57 21.98 -35.07
N LEU A 379 -11.12 22.06 -36.34
CA LEU A 379 -10.47 23.26 -36.86
C LEU A 379 -11.44 24.45 -36.82
N SER A 380 -12.68 24.28 -37.27
CA SER A 380 -13.70 25.35 -37.25
C SER A 380 -13.94 25.91 -35.85
N ARG A 381 -13.98 25.06 -34.83
CA ARG A 381 -14.08 25.50 -33.42
C ARG A 381 -12.83 26.26 -32.97
N THR A 382 -11.64 25.77 -33.35
CA THR A 382 -10.36 26.41 -33.01
C THR A 382 -10.24 27.80 -33.66
N LEU A 383 -10.63 27.93 -34.94
CA LEU A 383 -10.69 29.21 -35.65
C LEU A 383 -11.73 30.15 -35.04
N GLY A 384 -12.92 29.64 -34.69
CA GLY A 384 -13.93 30.41 -33.97
C GLY A 384 -13.44 30.93 -32.62
N TYR A 385 -12.65 30.15 -31.89
CA TYR A 385 -12.00 30.57 -30.66
C TYR A 385 -11.00 31.71 -30.88
N ILE A 386 -10.15 31.62 -31.91
CA ILE A 386 -9.22 32.69 -32.27
C ILE A 386 -9.99 33.99 -32.59
N GLN A 387 -11.06 33.89 -33.39
CA GLN A 387 -11.91 35.02 -33.74
C GLN A 387 -12.56 35.65 -32.50
N PHE A 388 -13.02 34.82 -31.57
CA PHE A 388 -13.56 35.28 -30.28
C PHE A 388 -12.51 36.02 -29.45
N GLN A 389 -11.28 35.50 -29.35
CA GLN A 389 -10.21 36.16 -28.60
C GLN A 389 -9.83 37.53 -29.19
N LYS A 390 -9.87 37.68 -30.53
CA LYS A 390 -9.71 38.98 -31.18
C LYS A 390 -10.80 39.98 -30.79
N GLN A 391 -12.05 39.55 -30.83
CA GLN A 391 -13.20 40.41 -30.54
C GLN A 391 -13.27 40.85 -29.07
N LYS A 392 -12.68 40.06 -28.16
CA LYS A 392 -12.62 40.36 -26.73
C LYS A 392 -11.86 41.67 -26.42
N GLY A 393 -10.98 42.11 -27.32
CA GLY A 393 -10.20 43.35 -27.20
C GLY A 393 -9.15 43.33 -26.07
N GLY A 394 -8.47 44.45 -25.88
CA GLY A 394 -7.40 44.61 -24.89
C GLY A 394 -6.08 43.93 -25.30
N ALA A 395 -5.12 43.83 -24.36
CA ALA A 395 -3.78 43.30 -24.61
C ALA A 395 -3.75 41.84 -25.12
N ILE A 396 -4.82 41.07 -24.86
CA ILE A 396 -4.97 39.72 -25.41
C ILE A 396 -5.44 39.82 -26.86
N GLY A 397 -6.49 40.60 -27.17
CA GLY A 397 -6.98 40.79 -28.54
C GLY A 397 -5.88 41.28 -29.50
N GLU A 398 -5.08 42.26 -29.08
CA GLU A 398 -3.94 42.79 -29.86
C GLU A 398 -2.89 41.73 -30.20
N LYS A 399 -2.69 40.73 -29.32
CA LYS A 399 -1.77 39.61 -29.61
C LYS A 399 -2.27 38.74 -30.76
N TYR A 400 -3.59 38.60 -30.93
CA TYR A 400 -4.16 37.77 -31.99
C TYR A 400 -4.28 38.48 -33.34
N ASP A 401 -4.17 39.81 -33.39
CA ASP A 401 -4.27 40.59 -34.64
C ASP A 401 -3.44 40.05 -35.83
N PRO A 402 -2.19 39.57 -35.64
CA PRO A 402 -1.39 39.02 -36.73
C PRO A 402 -1.94 37.74 -37.35
N ILE A 403 -2.82 37.01 -36.64
CA ILE A 403 -3.36 35.71 -37.07
C ILE A 403 -4.61 35.97 -37.92
N LYS A 404 -4.57 35.70 -39.22
CA LYS A 404 -5.71 35.87 -40.14
C LYS A 404 -6.53 34.58 -40.17
N VAL A 405 -7.78 34.68 -39.73
CA VAL A 405 -8.73 33.56 -39.61
C VAL A 405 -10.00 33.89 -40.37
#